data_AF-A0A1Y1WUQ7-F1
#
_entry.id   AF-A0A1Y1WUQ7-F1
#
_cell.length_a   1.000
_cell.length_b   1.000
_cell.length_c   1.000
_cell.angle_alpha   90.00
_cell.angle_beta   90.00
_cell.angle_gamma   90.00
#
_symmetry.space_group_name_H-M   'P 1'
#
loop_
_entity.id
_entity.type
_entity.pdbx_description
1 polymer ?
#
loop_
_entity_poly.entity_id
_entity_poly.type
_entity_poly.pdbx_seq_one_letter_code
_entity_poly.pdbx_strand_id
1 'polypeptide(L)'
;MNKSDSTEYLDQTGITSLLQECISILLENKPENPFKVLNEHIKFYIQNDSSKIKTAIREIKLSHYIQSSTFTEHVASAYITLTKDNNNKSSGIVWDKLEEFLSELTKNVPPTIIKTVTHHVKNSDLEEFVQLDEFFECVFNCLLLDDFFEESRSLYSKKDIMDLYNSWSQPSVQEFLPKNIILELLKKLKYIFDIEIKKQV
;
A
#
# COMPACT_ATOMS: atom_id res chain seq x y z
N MET A 1 -14.54 -41.39 27.18
CA MET A 1 -14.23 -40.40 26.12
C MET A 1 -14.12 -39.04 26.80
N ASN A 2 -12.90 -38.62 27.11
CA ASN A 2 -12.66 -37.35 27.77
C ASN A 2 -12.90 -36.23 26.77
N LYS A 3 -13.81 -35.30 27.10
CA LYS A 3 -13.80 -33.94 26.60
C LYS A 3 -12.56 -33.25 27.18
N SER A 4 -11.37 -33.60 26.70
CA SER A 4 -10.20 -32.72 26.84
C SER A 4 -10.43 -31.57 25.86
N ASP A 5 -11.15 -30.59 26.39
CA ASP A 5 -11.26 -29.18 26.05
C ASP A 5 -10.80 -28.77 24.67
N SER A 6 -11.78 -28.61 23.78
CA SER A 6 -11.68 -27.83 22.54
C SER A 6 -10.97 -26.48 22.76
N THR A 7 -11.15 -25.88 23.93
CA THR A 7 -10.47 -24.67 24.40
C THR A 7 -8.95 -24.83 24.50
N GLU A 8 -8.48 -25.95 25.05
CA GLU A 8 -7.06 -26.26 25.18
C GLU A 8 -6.41 -26.51 23.80
N TYR A 9 -7.16 -27.10 22.86
CA TYR A 9 -6.73 -27.24 21.46
C TYR A 9 -6.68 -25.89 20.73
N LEU A 10 -7.65 -24.99 20.94
CA LEU A 10 -7.66 -23.65 20.34
C LEU A 10 -6.50 -22.78 20.83
N ASP A 11 -6.15 -22.89 22.11
CA ASP A 11 -5.00 -22.20 22.70
C ASP A 11 -3.68 -22.80 22.21
N GLN A 12 -3.57 -24.12 22.07
CA GLN A 12 -2.38 -24.78 21.51
C GLN A 12 -2.17 -24.47 20.01
N THR A 13 -3.24 -24.21 19.27
CA THR A 13 -3.18 -23.89 17.83
C THR A 13 -3.02 -22.40 17.53
N GLY A 14 -3.04 -21.53 18.55
CA GLY A 14 -2.94 -20.07 18.37
C GLY A 14 -4.14 -19.45 17.66
N ILE A 15 -5.26 -20.18 17.55
CA ILE A 15 -6.47 -19.69 16.88
C ILE A 15 -7.09 -18.54 17.70
N THR A 16 -7.01 -18.63 19.03
CA THR A 16 -7.49 -17.57 19.94
C THR A 16 -6.77 -16.24 19.68
N SER A 17 -5.44 -16.24 19.52
CA SER A 17 -4.66 -15.02 19.26
C SER A 17 -4.92 -14.45 17.86
N LEU A 18 -5.02 -15.30 16.83
CA LEU A 18 -5.36 -14.86 15.47
C LEU A 18 -6.75 -14.19 15.43
N LEU A 19 -7.73 -14.77 16.10
CA LEU A 19 -9.08 -14.21 16.17
C LEU A 19 -9.11 -12.89 16.96
N GLN A 20 -8.34 -12.78 18.05
CA GLN A 20 -8.19 -11.53 18.79
C GLN A 20 -7.55 -10.42 17.93
N GLU A 21 -6.53 -10.76 17.15
CA GLU A 21 -5.87 -9.83 16.22
C GLU A 21 -6.85 -9.40 15.10
N CYS A 22 -7.58 -10.35 14.52
CA CYS A 22 -8.65 -10.07 13.55
C CYS A 22 -9.70 -9.08 14.10
N ILE A 23 -10.18 -9.31 15.33
CA ILE A 23 -11.17 -8.43 15.97
C ILE A 23 -10.58 -7.04 16.22
N SER A 24 -9.33 -6.96 16.68
CA SER A 24 -8.64 -5.69 16.94
C SER A 24 -8.50 -4.88 15.64
N ILE A 25 -8.05 -5.52 14.55
CA ILE A 25 -7.94 -4.89 13.22
C ILE A 25 -9.27 -4.28 12.78
N LEU A 26 -10.38 -5.00 12.96
CA LEU A 26 -11.71 -4.49 12.57
C LEU A 26 -12.18 -3.31 13.41
N LEU A 27 -11.93 -3.36 14.72
CA LEU A 27 -12.38 -2.32 15.66
C LEU A 27 -11.57 -1.03 15.49
N GLU A 28 -10.28 -1.14 15.27
CA GLU A 28 -9.35 -0.03 15.12
C GLU A 28 -9.50 0.65 13.76
N ASN A 29 -9.58 -0.14 12.68
CA ASN A 29 -9.52 0.41 11.31
C ASN A 29 -10.89 0.63 10.68
N LYS A 30 -11.93 -0.02 11.19
CA LYS A 30 -13.32 0.07 10.70
C LYS A 30 -13.37 0.05 9.15
N PRO A 31 -12.78 -0.97 8.51
CA PRO A 31 -12.64 -1.00 7.06
C PRO A 31 -14.00 -1.07 6.36
N GLU A 32 -14.11 -0.49 5.17
CA GLU A 32 -15.34 -0.53 4.37
C GLU A 32 -15.77 -1.96 4.02
N ASN A 33 -14.79 -2.86 3.81
CA ASN A 33 -15.03 -4.27 3.54
C ASN A 33 -14.30 -5.17 4.56
N PRO A 34 -14.92 -5.45 5.72
CA PRO A 34 -14.29 -6.21 6.80
C PRO A 34 -13.92 -7.64 6.39
N PHE A 35 -14.74 -8.29 5.54
CA PHE A 35 -14.46 -9.66 5.10
C PHE A 35 -13.26 -9.74 4.17
N LYS A 36 -13.05 -8.74 3.28
CA LYS A 36 -11.87 -8.68 2.42
C LYS A 36 -10.60 -8.56 3.26
N VAL A 37 -10.59 -7.63 4.22
CA VAL A 37 -9.45 -7.40 5.13
C VAL A 37 -9.13 -8.65 5.95
N LEU A 38 -10.15 -9.29 6.54
CA LEU A 38 -9.95 -10.53 7.31
C LEU A 38 -9.41 -11.67 6.44
N ASN A 39 -9.93 -11.84 5.23
CA ASN A 39 -9.48 -12.90 4.33
C ASN A 39 -8.02 -12.69 3.91
N GLU A 40 -7.62 -11.45 3.61
CA GLU A 40 -6.24 -11.12 3.30
C GLU A 40 -5.32 -11.33 4.52
N HIS A 41 -5.75 -10.91 5.71
CA HIS A 41 -5.02 -11.11 6.96
C HIS A 41 -4.82 -12.60 7.31
N ILE A 42 -5.88 -13.40 7.26
CA ILE A 42 -5.81 -14.84 7.54
C ILE A 42 -4.95 -15.55 6.49
N LYS A 43 -5.06 -15.20 5.20
CA LYS A 43 -4.21 -15.76 4.14
C LYS A 43 -2.74 -15.47 4.41
N PHE A 44 -2.41 -14.24 4.81
CA PHE A 44 -1.05 -13.86 5.17
C PHE A 44 -0.52 -14.69 6.35
N TYR A 45 -1.33 -14.84 7.42
CA TYR A 45 -0.96 -15.64 8.59
C TYR A 45 -0.72 -17.12 8.25
N ILE A 46 -1.61 -17.71 7.45
CA ILE A 46 -1.50 -19.13 7.03
C ILE A 46 -0.29 -19.37 6.13
N GLN A 47 0.05 -18.42 5.26
CA GLN A 47 1.22 -18.52 4.39
C GLN A 47 2.54 -18.51 5.17
N ASN A 48 2.52 -18.09 6.44
CA ASN A 48 3.68 -17.99 7.32
C ASN A 48 4.84 -17.25 6.67
N ASP A 49 4.51 -16.24 5.86
CA ASP A 49 5.49 -15.49 5.10
C ASP A 49 6.15 -14.47 6.03
N SER A 50 7.37 -14.79 6.46
CA SER A 50 8.16 -13.97 7.38
C SER A 50 8.89 -12.82 6.67
N SER A 51 8.61 -12.57 5.38
CA SER A 51 9.19 -11.44 4.66
C SER A 51 8.75 -10.12 5.29
N LYS A 52 9.74 -9.34 5.75
CA LYS A 52 9.53 -8.00 6.31
C LYS A 52 8.83 -7.05 5.36
N ILE A 53 9.10 -7.17 4.06
CA ILE A 53 8.45 -6.36 3.03
C ILE A 53 6.96 -6.67 3.00
N LYS A 54 6.59 -7.95 3.02
CA LYS A 54 5.18 -8.34 2.99
C LYS A 54 4.47 -7.98 4.29
N THR A 55 5.13 -8.10 5.44
CA THR A 55 4.61 -7.60 6.72
C THR A 55 4.39 -6.10 6.67
N ALA A 56 5.36 -5.31 6.21
CA ALA A 56 5.23 -3.87 6.08
C ALA A 56 4.10 -3.47 5.12
N ILE A 57 3.98 -4.14 3.97
CA ILE A 57 2.88 -3.90 3.01
C ILE A 57 1.53 -4.21 3.66
N ARG A 58 1.45 -5.29 4.43
CA ARG A 58 0.24 -5.64 5.17
C ARG A 58 -0.16 -4.51 6.12
N GLU A 59 0.77 -3.99 6.93
CA GLU A 59 0.51 -2.86 7.85
C GLU A 59 -0.08 -1.67 7.09
N ILE A 60 0.55 -1.26 5.98
CA ILE A 60 0.06 -0.16 5.14
C ILE A 60 -1.36 -0.39 4.64
N LYS A 61 -1.72 -1.62 4.28
CA LYS A 61 -3.04 -1.96 3.73
C LYS A 61 -4.14 -2.12 4.78
N LEU A 62 -3.82 -2.05 6.08
CA LEU A 62 -4.84 -2.14 7.14
C LEU A 62 -5.73 -0.89 7.22
N SER A 63 -5.25 0.26 6.77
CA SER A 63 -6.01 1.50 6.72
C SER A 63 -5.83 2.22 5.40
N HIS A 64 -6.86 2.98 5.01
CA HIS A 64 -6.79 3.85 3.85
C HIS A 64 -6.16 5.19 4.26
N TYR A 65 -5.39 5.83 3.38
CA TYR A 65 -4.70 7.10 3.70
C TYR A 65 -5.65 8.27 4.01
N ILE A 66 -6.95 8.15 3.69
CA ILE A 66 -8.01 9.10 4.12
C ILE A 66 -8.17 9.09 5.65
N GLN A 67 -7.90 7.96 6.31
CA GLN A 67 -7.93 7.83 7.76
C GLN A 67 -6.58 8.26 8.36
N SER A 68 -6.27 9.57 8.25
CA SER A 68 -4.94 10.12 8.53
C SER A 68 -4.28 9.62 9.84
N SER A 69 -5.01 9.56 10.96
CA SER A 69 -4.44 9.14 12.24
C SER A 69 -3.99 7.67 12.23
N THR A 70 -4.87 6.74 11.87
CA THR A 70 -4.55 5.30 11.84
C THR A 70 -3.55 4.98 10.73
N PHE A 71 -3.65 5.67 9.58
CA PHE A 71 -2.69 5.54 8.50
C PHE A 71 -1.27 5.92 8.92
N THR A 72 -1.09 7.06 9.59
CA THR A 72 0.25 7.47 10.06
C THR A 72 0.88 6.45 11.02
N GLU A 73 0.08 5.83 11.90
CA GLU A 73 0.52 4.79 12.83
C GLU A 73 0.97 3.53 12.09
N HIS A 74 0.20 3.09 11.09
CA HIS A 74 0.58 1.94 10.26
C HIS A 74 1.81 2.20 9.40
N VAL A 75 1.97 3.40 8.85
CA VAL A 75 3.19 3.79 8.12
C VAL A 75 4.41 3.76 9.05
N ALA A 76 4.29 4.26 10.28
CA ALA A 76 5.35 4.17 11.27
C ALA A 76 5.67 2.71 11.65
N SER A 77 4.66 1.87 11.84
CA SER A 77 4.82 0.43 12.10
C SER A 77 5.55 -0.29 10.97
N ALA A 78 5.18 0.01 9.72
CA ALA A 78 5.85 -0.51 8.52
C ALA A 78 7.32 -0.07 8.45
N TYR A 79 7.61 1.22 8.73
CA TYR A 79 8.97 1.74 8.78
C TYR A 79 9.83 1.03 9.84
N ILE A 80 9.30 0.86 11.06
CA ILE A 80 9.98 0.12 12.14
C ILE A 80 10.24 -1.33 11.72
N THR A 81 9.28 -1.96 11.06
CA THR A 81 9.42 -3.34 10.56
C THR A 81 10.56 -3.47 9.56
N LEU A 82 10.70 -2.52 8.64
CA LEU A 82 11.74 -2.52 7.62
C LEU A 82 13.14 -2.18 8.18
N THR A 83 13.22 -1.43 9.28
CA THR A 83 14.47 -1.00 9.93
C THR A 83 15.02 -1.97 10.98
N LYS A 84 14.20 -2.86 11.54
CA LYS A 84 14.52 -3.76 12.66
C LYS A 84 15.75 -4.71 12.50
N ASP A 85 16.32 -4.89 11.30
CA ASP A 85 17.51 -5.78 11.09
C ASP A 85 18.85 -5.07 11.11
N ASN A 86 18.87 -3.74 11.18
CA ASN A 86 20.14 -3.02 11.25
C ASN A 86 20.71 -3.21 12.66
N ASN A 87 21.49 -4.29 12.84
CA ASN A 87 22.42 -4.47 13.97
C ASN A 87 23.43 -3.30 14.10
N ASN A 88 23.45 -2.42 13.10
CA ASN A 88 24.24 -1.20 13.06
C ASN A 88 23.43 -0.02 13.61
N LYS A 89 24.13 0.87 14.31
CA LYS A 89 23.63 2.17 14.84
C LYS A 89 23.11 3.15 13.77
N SER A 90 22.95 2.71 12.53
CA SER A 90 22.44 3.49 11.39
C SER A 90 20.91 3.48 11.38
N SER A 91 20.32 4.64 11.64
CA SER A 91 18.87 4.85 11.62
C SER A 91 18.37 5.09 10.20
N GLY A 92 17.68 4.10 9.64
CA GLY A 92 16.86 4.27 8.44
C GLY A 92 16.82 3.08 7.49
N ILE A 93 16.04 3.22 6.42
CA ILE A 93 15.86 2.20 5.39
C ILE A 93 16.85 2.48 4.26
N VAL A 94 17.60 1.47 3.80
CA VAL A 94 18.44 1.62 2.61
C VAL A 94 17.56 1.82 1.37
N TRP A 95 17.91 2.74 0.47
CA TRP A 95 17.12 3.06 -0.73
C TRP A 95 16.72 1.84 -1.56
N ASP A 96 17.65 0.89 -1.80
CA ASP A 96 17.35 -0.33 -2.56
C ASP A 96 16.19 -1.14 -1.94
N LYS A 97 16.14 -1.19 -0.59
CA LYS A 97 15.08 -1.88 0.15
C LYS A 97 13.75 -1.11 0.09
N LEU A 98 13.82 0.23 0.05
CA LEU A 98 12.63 1.04 -0.20
C LEU A 98 12.09 0.78 -1.61
N GLU A 99 12.94 0.78 -2.64
CA GLU A 99 12.51 0.53 -4.01
C GLU A 99 11.85 -0.85 -4.18
N GLU A 100 12.43 -1.89 -3.58
CA GLU A 100 11.85 -3.23 -3.55
C GLU A 100 10.45 -3.21 -2.90
N PHE A 101 10.34 -2.56 -1.73
CA PHE A 101 9.07 -2.43 -1.01
C PHE A 101 8.02 -1.66 -1.83
N LEU A 102 8.37 -0.53 -2.43
CA LEU A 102 7.44 0.27 -3.23
C LEU A 102 6.99 -0.45 -4.49
N SER A 103 7.90 -1.20 -5.15
CA SER A 103 7.56 -2.02 -6.31
C SER A 103 6.56 -3.12 -5.96
N GLU A 104 6.66 -3.72 -4.78
CA GLU A 104 5.69 -4.71 -4.30
C GLU A 104 4.37 -4.07 -3.81
N LEU A 105 4.43 -2.85 -3.28
CA LEU A 105 3.24 -2.09 -2.86
C LEU A 105 2.39 -1.68 -4.07
N THR A 106 3.02 -1.26 -5.17
CA THR A 106 2.40 -0.62 -6.34
C THR A 106 2.41 -1.50 -7.60
N LYS A 107 1.95 -2.76 -7.47
CA LYS A 107 1.99 -3.72 -8.59
C LYS A 107 1.24 -3.27 -9.85
N ASN A 108 0.31 -2.33 -9.74
CA ASN A 108 -0.46 -1.83 -10.87
C ASN A 108 0.18 -0.61 -11.55
N VAL A 109 1.25 -0.06 -10.97
CA VAL A 109 1.92 1.15 -11.43
C VAL A 109 3.20 0.79 -12.20
N PRO A 110 3.45 1.39 -13.38
CA PRO A 110 4.69 1.21 -14.12
C PRO A 110 5.94 1.53 -13.27
N PRO A 111 6.96 0.64 -13.24
CA PRO A 111 8.17 0.85 -12.44
C PRO A 111 8.92 2.16 -12.74
N THR A 112 8.82 2.67 -13.95
CA THR A 112 9.42 3.95 -14.36
C THR A 112 8.83 5.14 -13.60
N ILE A 113 7.54 5.10 -13.27
CA ILE A 113 6.87 6.14 -12.50
C ILE A 113 7.30 6.06 -11.03
N ILE A 114 7.36 4.86 -10.47
CA ILE A 114 7.84 4.64 -9.09
C ILE A 114 9.26 5.17 -8.91
N LYS A 115 10.16 4.90 -9.87
CA LYS A 115 11.52 5.48 -9.90
C LYS A 115 11.53 7.00 -9.97
N THR A 116 10.55 7.61 -10.63
CA THR A 116 10.44 9.07 -10.69
C THR A 116 10.00 9.64 -9.34
N VAL A 117 9.07 8.98 -8.66
CA VAL A 117 8.63 9.35 -7.30
C VAL A 117 9.79 9.23 -6.32
N THR A 118 10.51 8.10 -6.30
CA THR A 118 11.66 7.93 -5.39
C THR A 118 12.75 8.96 -5.64
N HIS A 119 13.06 9.26 -6.90
CA HIS A 119 14.04 10.31 -7.24
C HIS A 119 13.60 11.71 -6.81
N HIS A 120 12.30 12.02 -6.87
CA HIS A 120 11.78 13.33 -6.46
C HIS A 120 11.78 13.51 -4.94
N VAL A 121 11.47 12.46 -4.19
CA VAL A 121 11.44 12.50 -2.71
C VAL A 121 12.86 12.46 -2.13
N LYS A 122 13.81 11.85 -2.83
CA LYS A 122 15.21 11.80 -2.41
C LYS A 122 15.79 13.22 -2.34
N ASN A 123 16.07 13.68 -1.13
CA ASN A 123 16.58 15.03 -0.88
C ASN A 123 18.05 15.19 -1.33
N SER A 124 18.87 14.15 -1.15
CA SER A 124 20.27 14.16 -1.56
C SER A 124 20.76 12.81 -2.08
N ASP A 125 21.60 12.82 -3.11
CA ASP A 125 22.31 11.61 -3.55
C ASP A 125 23.34 11.09 -2.54
N LEU A 126 23.70 11.91 -1.54
CA LEU A 126 24.63 11.55 -0.47
C LEU A 126 23.93 10.84 0.70
N GLU A 127 22.59 10.84 0.75
CA GLU A 127 21.83 10.15 1.80
C GLU A 127 21.74 8.65 1.50
N GLU A 128 22.39 7.87 2.35
CA GLU A 128 22.39 6.41 2.26
C GLU A 128 21.09 5.79 2.81
N PHE A 129 20.39 6.50 3.69
CA PHE A 129 19.23 6.01 4.42
C PHE A 129 18.03 6.94 4.31
N VAL A 130 16.88 6.33 4.04
CA VAL A 130 15.56 6.96 4.01
C VAL A 130 15.06 7.18 5.44
N GLN A 131 14.72 8.42 5.76
CA GLN A 131 14.10 8.80 7.03
C GLN A 131 12.58 8.56 7.01
N LEU A 132 11.92 8.64 8.17
CA LEU A 132 10.50 8.29 8.30
C LEU A 132 9.59 9.21 7.47
N ASP A 133 9.91 10.49 7.39
CA ASP A 133 9.21 11.50 6.59
C ASP A 133 9.30 11.21 5.09
N GLU A 134 10.51 10.92 4.58
CA GLU A 134 10.73 10.53 3.19
C GLU A 134 10.01 9.21 2.86
N PHE A 135 10.04 8.25 3.78
CA PHE A 135 9.31 6.99 3.66
C PHE A 135 7.80 7.24 3.57
N PHE A 136 7.27 8.07 4.47
CA PHE A 136 5.86 8.43 4.49
C PHE A 136 5.42 9.08 3.17
N GLU A 137 6.20 10.06 2.69
CA GLU A 137 5.90 10.74 1.43
C GLU A 137 5.94 9.78 0.24
N CYS A 138 6.92 8.88 0.17
CA CYS A 138 6.99 7.85 -0.86
C CYS A 138 5.76 6.92 -0.83
N VAL A 139 5.42 6.39 0.34
CA VAL A 139 4.27 5.48 0.52
C VAL A 139 2.98 6.17 0.10
N PHE A 140 2.75 7.38 0.59
CA PHE A 140 1.53 8.14 0.31
C PHE A 140 1.37 8.42 -1.19
N ASN A 141 2.41 8.94 -1.86
CA ASN A 141 2.38 9.17 -3.30
C ASN A 141 2.16 7.87 -4.09
N CYS A 142 2.77 6.78 -3.66
CA CYS A 142 2.61 5.46 -4.29
C CYS A 142 1.18 4.93 -4.18
N LEU A 143 0.52 5.08 -3.04
CA LEU A 143 -0.88 4.68 -2.86
C LEU A 143 -1.84 5.53 -3.70
N LEU A 144 -1.63 6.85 -3.74
CA LEU A 144 -2.41 7.75 -4.61
C LEU A 144 -2.28 7.35 -6.08
N LEU A 145 -1.08 6.95 -6.51
CA LEU A 145 -0.85 6.45 -7.86
C LEU A 145 -1.50 5.09 -8.10
N ASP A 146 -1.43 4.14 -7.16
CA ASP A 146 -2.07 2.83 -7.32
C ASP A 146 -3.59 2.97 -7.52
N ASP A 147 -4.24 3.79 -6.67
CA ASP A 147 -5.68 4.10 -6.79
C ASP A 147 -5.99 4.78 -8.13
N PHE A 148 -5.18 5.77 -8.52
CA PHE A 148 -5.31 6.46 -9.81
C PHE A 148 -5.27 5.46 -10.97
N PHE A 149 -4.33 4.51 -10.94
CA PHE A 149 -4.15 3.52 -12.00
C PHE A 149 -5.28 2.48 -12.03
N GLU A 150 -5.75 2.05 -10.86
CA GLU A 150 -6.90 1.15 -10.74
C GLU A 150 -8.18 1.80 -11.29
N GLU A 151 -8.47 3.04 -10.87
CA GLU A 151 -9.64 3.79 -11.33
C GLU A 151 -9.55 4.06 -12.84
N SER A 152 -8.41 4.54 -13.32
CA SER A 152 -8.18 4.76 -14.75
C SER A 152 -8.44 3.49 -15.56
N ARG A 153 -7.92 2.34 -15.13
CA ARG A 153 -8.15 1.06 -15.81
C ARG A 153 -9.63 0.66 -15.83
N SER A 154 -10.33 0.81 -14.70
CA SER A 154 -11.77 0.54 -14.59
C SER A 154 -12.57 1.42 -15.56
N LEU A 155 -12.19 2.67 -15.72
CA LEU A 155 -12.88 3.61 -16.61
C LEU A 155 -12.58 3.39 -18.08
N TYR A 156 -11.30 3.19 -18.44
CA TYR A 156 -10.89 2.89 -19.82
C TYR A 156 -11.44 1.55 -20.32
N SER A 157 -11.66 0.58 -19.41
CA SER A 157 -12.33 -0.67 -19.77
C SER A 157 -13.82 -0.52 -20.05
N LYS A 158 -14.42 0.66 -19.75
CA LYS A 158 -15.89 0.85 -19.78
C LYS A 158 -16.38 1.99 -20.68
N LYS A 159 -15.63 3.07 -20.99
CA LYS A 159 -16.18 4.26 -21.70
C LYS A 159 -15.18 5.15 -22.47
N ASP A 160 -15.74 6.02 -23.32
CA ASP A 160 -15.09 7.09 -24.09
C ASP A 160 -14.57 8.25 -23.19
N ILE A 161 -13.51 8.94 -23.60
CA ILE A 161 -12.63 9.78 -22.75
C ILE A 161 -13.35 10.95 -22.04
N MET A 162 -14.43 11.48 -22.61
CA MET A 162 -15.19 12.60 -22.02
C MET A 162 -16.15 12.16 -20.90
N ASP A 163 -16.59 10.90 -20.91
CA ASP A 163 -17.40 10.35 -19.80
C ASP A 163 -16.52 10.01 -18.60
N LEU A 164 -15.24 9.70 -18.84
CA LEU A 164 -14.20 9.49 -17.84
C LEU A 164 -14.06 10.68 -16.89
N TYR A 165 -13.98 11.89 -17.47
CA TYR A 165 -13.81 13.13 -16.71
C TYR A 165 -15.02 13.46 -15.82
N ASN A 166 -16.23 13.05 -16.23
CA ASN A 166 -17.45 13.32 -15.48
C ASN A 166 -17.76 12.29 -14.39
N SER A 167 -17.20 11.07 -14.47
CA SER A 167 -17.40 10.03 -13.43
C SER A 167 -16.41 10.12 -12.27
N TRP A 168 -15.40 10.99 -12.37
CA TRP A 168 -14.43 11.32 -11.33
C TRP A 168 -15.07 12.13 -10.18
N SER A 169 -16.22 11.69 -9.68
CA SER A 169 -16.99 12.33 -8.61
C SER A 169 -16.67 11.78 -7.22
N GLN A 170 -15.63 10.95 -7.07
CA GLN A 170 -15.16 10.55 -5.74
C GLN A 170 -14.32 11.69 -5.14
N PRO A 171 -14.66 12.19 -3.94
CA PRO A 171 -14.04 13.39 -3.35
C PRO A 171 -12.53 13.28 -3.11
N SER A 172 -12.02 12.06 -2.92
CA SER A 172 -10.71 11.80 -2.32
C SER A 172 -9.50 12.25 -3.13
N VAL A 173 -9.56 12.36 -4.47
CA VAL A 173 -8.40 12.73 -5.30
C VAL A 173 -8.41 14.22 -5.66
N GLN A 174 -9.60 14.82 -5.81
CA GLN A 174 -9.74 16.23 -6.16
C GLN A 174 -9.39 17.17 -5.01
N GLU A 175 -9.47 16.69 -3.77
CA GLU A 175 -9.09 17.46 -2.57
C GLU A 175 -7.58 17.69 -2.45
N PHE A 176 -6.76 16.82 -3.04
CA PHE A 176 -5.30 16.86 -2.87
C PHE A 176 -4.53 17.30 -4.13
N LEU A 177 -5.14 17.20 -5.32
CA LEU A 177 -4.46 17.52 -6.58
C LEU A 177 -5.24 18.56 -7.41
N PRO A 178 -4.62 19.70 -7.73
CA PRO A 178 -5.19 20.69 -8.64
C PRO A 178 -5.62 20.09 -9.98
N LYS A 179 -6.81 20.49 -10.43
CA LYS A 179 -7.48 20.02 -11.66
C LYS A 179 -6.60 20.01 -12.91
N ASN A 180 -5.74 21.02 -13.08
CA ASN A 180 -4.81 21.12 -14.21
C ASN A 180 -3.71 20.06 -14.16
N ILE A 181 -3.26 19.68 -12.96
CA ILE A 181 -2.24 18.65 -12.74
C ILE A 181 -2.83 17.26 -13.06
N ILE A 182 -4.07 17.00 -12.60
CA ILE A 182 -4.78 15.76 -12.93
C ILE A 182 -4.96 15.60 -14.44
N LEU A 183 -5.35 16.66 -15.16
CA LEU A 183 -5.52 16.63 -16.62
C LEU A 183 -4.20 16.41 -17.38
N GLU A 184 -3.11 17.02 -16.91
CA GLU A 184 -1.75 16.79 -17.42
C GLU A 184 -1.31 15.33 -17.21
N LEU A 185 -1.53 14.81 -16.00
CA LEU A 185 -1.22 13.42 -15.64
C LEU A 185 -2.03 12.44 -16.49
N LEU A 186 -3.34 12.63 -16.63
CA LEU A 186 -4.21 11.80 -17.47
C LEU A 186 -3.79 11.82 -18.95
N LYS A 187 -3.35 12.96 -19.49
CA LYS A 187 -2.82 13.05 -20.87
C LYS A 187 -1.51 12.29 -21.03
N LYS A 188 -0.58 12.45 -20.08
CA LYS A 188 0.70 11.71 -20.08
C LYS A 188 0.46 10.21 -19.87
N LEU A 189 -0.50 9.84 -19.05
CA LEU A 189 -0.86 8.46 -18.75
C LEU A 189 -1.59 7.81 -19.90
N LYS A 190 -2.46 8.52 -20.61
CA LYS A 190 -3.01 8.07 -21.89
C LYS A 190 -1.89 7.74 -22.88
N TYR A 191 -0.88 8.59 -23.00
CA TYR A 191 0.27 8.33 -23.85
C TYR A 191 1.06 7.08 -23.41
N ILE A 192 1.25 6.88 -22.11
CA ILE A 192 1.90 5.69 -21.54
C ILE A 192 1.07 4.42 -21.79
N PHE A 193 -0.24 4.45 -21.49
CA PHE A 193 -1.15 3.32 -21.72
C PHE A 193 -1.27 2.98 -23.21
N ASP A 194 -1.35 3.97 -24.10
CA ASP A 194 -1.38 3.75 -25.56
C ASP A 194 -0.08 3.09 -26.07
N ILE A 195 1.06 3.33 -25.41
CA ILE A 195 2.35 2.66 -25.71
C ILE A 195 2.39 1.25 -25.13
N GLU A 196 1.95 1.06 -23.88
CA GLU A 196 1.97 -0.25 -23.20
C GLU A 196 0.95 -1.24 -23.79
N ILE A 197 -0.26 -0.77 -24.15
CA ILE A 197 -1.31 -1.59 -24.79
C ILE A 197 -0.87 -2.05 -26.20
N LYS A 198 -0.15 -1.19 -26.94
CA LYS A 198 0.44 -1.57 -28.25
C LYS A 198 1.54 -2.61 -28.15
N LYS A 199 2.15 -2.84 -26.97
CA LYS A 199 3.12 -3.92 -26.76
C LYS A 199 2.44 -5.28 -26.47
N GLN A 200 1.14 -5.30 -26.21
CA GLN A 200 0.37 -6.50 -25.85
C GLN A 200 -0.55 -7.01 -26.98
N VAL A 201 -0.49 -6.38 -28.16
CA VAL A 201 -1.16 -6.79 -29.42
C VAL A 201 -0.10 -7.10 -30.46
#